data_AF-R8HWI9-F1
#
_entry.id   AF-R8HWI9-F1
#
_cell.length_a   1.000
_cell.length_b   1.000
_cell.length_c   1.000
_cell.angle_alpha   90.00
_cell.angle_beta   90.00
_cell.angle_gamma   90.00
#
_symmetry.space_group_name_H-M   'P 1'
#
loop_
_entity.id
_entity.type
_entity.pdbx_description
1 polymer ?
#
loop_
_entity_poly.entity_id
_entity_poly.type
_entity_poly.pdbx_seq_one_letter_code
_entity_poly.pdbx_strand_id
1 'polypeptide(L)'
;MKDLHLEKDMNPNVAILYATVTDTFKRLQRLVEGIEKNELSYKGSENNENNIGQLLQHLAVVDLHWVYRLKGEGVPPALENKYGPMLNEIGKLLSLRK
;
A
#
# COMPACT_ATOMS: atom_id res chain seq x y z
N MET A 1 9.00 -7.99 23.07
CA MET A 1 8.29 -8.53 21.89
C MET A 1 6.81 -8.57 22.23
N LYS A 2 6.11 -7.48 21.95
CA LYS A 2 4.65 -7.40 21.96
C LYS A 2 4.28 -6.58 20.73
N ASP A 3 4.71 -7.10 19.60
CA ASP A 3 4.74 -6.33 18.35
C ASP A 3 3.34 -6.36 17.69
N LEU A 4 2.48 -7.30 18.11
CA LEU A 4 1.10 -7.42 17.65
C LEU A 4 0.10 -7.20 18.80
N HIS A 5 -0.79 -6.22 18.63
CA HIS A 5 -1.93 -5.99 19.51
C HIS A 5 -3.16 -6.70 18.95
N LEU A 6 -3.62 -7.74 19.65
CA LEU A 6 -4.77 -8.55 19.23
C LEU A 6 -6.09 -7.93 19.73
N GLU A 7 -7.06 -7.81 18.82
CA GLU A 7 -8.42 -7.39 19.18
C GLU A 7 -9.13 -8.50 19.97
N LYS A 8 -9.62 -8.17 21.17
CA LYS A 8 -10.10 -9.16 22.15
C LYS A 8 -11.39 -9.87 21.71
N ASP A 9 -12.21 -9.18 20.92
CA ASP A 9 -13.53 -9.67 20.51
C ASP A 9 -13.52 -10.35 19.12
N MET A 10 -12.34 -10.53 18.54
CA MET A 10 -12.16 -11.12 17.21
C MET A 10 -11.76 -12.60 17.32
N ASN A 11 -12.16 -13.42 16.34
CA ASN A 11 -11.66 -14.79 16.23
C ASN A 11 -10.11 -14.78 16.26
N PRO A 12 -9.43 -15.61 17.08
CA PRO A 12 -7.99 -15.51 17.28
C PRO A 12 -7.15 -15.57 16.00
N ASN A 13 -7.55 -16.39 15.01
CA ASN A 13 -6.84 -16.49 13.74
C ASN A 13 -7.00 -15.20 12.92
N VAL A 14 -8.20 -14.61 12.93
CA VAL A 14 -8.47 -13.33 12.27
C VAL A 14 -7.78 -12.19 13.02
N ALA A 15 -7.73 -12.23 14.35
CA ALA A 15 -7.09 -11.23 15.20
C ALA A 15 -5.59 -11.13 14.91
N ILE A 16 -4.90 -12.27 14.72
CA ILE A 16 -3.47 -12.29 14.38
C ILE A 16 -3.23 -11.69 12.98
N LEU A 17 -4.04 -12.05 11.99
CA LEU A 17 -3.92 -11.51 10.63
C LEU A 17 -4.19 -10.00 10.61
N TYR A 18 -5.26 -9.57 11.29
CA TYR A 18 -5.62 -8.17 11.44
C TYR A 18 -4.51 -7.35 12.14
N ALA A 19 -3.96 -7.87 13.23
CA ALA A 19 -2.87 -7.22 13.95
C ALA A 19 -1.61 -7.09 13.09
N THR A 20 -1.29 -8.12 12.29
CA THR A 20 -0.13 -8.11 11.38
C THR A 20 -0.25 -7.00 10.33
N VAL A 21 -1.41 -6.88 9.69
CA VAL A 21 -1.68 -5.81 8.71
C VAL A 21 -1.64 -4.44 9.39
N THR A 22 -2.30 -4.32 10.55
CA THR A 22 -2.41 -3.05 11.29
C THR A 22 -1.05 -2.55 11.77
N ASP A 23 -0.21 -3.41 12.34
CA ASP A 23 1.13 -3.02 12.80
C ASP A 23 2.02 -2.64 11.61
N THR A 24 2.00 -3.43 10.53
CA THR A 24 2.76 -3.14 9.31
C THR A 24 2.39 -1.78 8.73
N PHE A 25 1.09 -1.46 8.67
CA PHE A 25 0.59 -0.17 8.21
C PHE A 25 1.05 0.98 9.12
N LYS A 26 0.93 0.83 10.44
CA LYS A 26 1.40 1.86 11.41
C LYS A 26 2.91 2.09 11.32
N ARG A 27 3.70 1.02 11.13
CA ARG A 27 5.14 1.13 10.91
C ARG A 27 5.45 1.85 9.61
N LEU A 28 4.76 1.54 8.53
CA LEU A 28 4.89 2.26 7.25
C LEU A 28 4.58 3.75 7.43
N GLN A 29 3.47 4.10 8.10
CA GLN A 29 3.12 5.49 8.37
C GLN A 29 4.24 6.25 9.08
N ARG A 30 4.84 5.66 10.13
CA ARG A 30 5.97 6.25 10.85
C ARG A 30 7.23 6.39 9.99
N LEU A 31 7.48 5.43 9.09
CA LEU A 31 8.64 5.49 8.18
C LEU A 31 8.52 6.61 7.15
N VAL A 32 7.29 6.97 6.77
CA VAL A 32 7.03 8.03 5.78
C VAL A 32 6.61 9.36 6.40
N GLU A 33 6.56 9.42 7.72
CA GLU A 33 6.24 10.64 8.45
C GLU A 33 7.38 11.65 8.32
N GLY A 34 7.06 12.89 7.97
CA GLY A 34 8.04 13.96 7.81
C GLY A 34 8.84 13.94 6.50
N ILE A 35 8.58 12.99 5.60
CA ILE A 35 9.22 12.95 4.27
C ILE A 35 8.92 14.22 3.47
N GLU A 36 9.97 14.81 2.92
CA GLU A 36 9.85 15.96 2.04
C GLU A 36 9.41 15.56 0.61
N LYS A 37 8.83 16.51 -0.14
CA LYS A 37 8.29 16.23 -1.47
C LYS A 37 9.34 15.76 -2.49
N ASN A 38 10.57 16.23 -2.36
CA ASN A 38 11.73 15.82 -3.17
C ASN A 38 12.11 14.37 -2.89
N GLU A 39 12.17 13.96 -1.62
CA GLU A 39 12.44 12.59 -1.18
C GLU A 39 11.36 11.63 -1.67
N LEU A 40 10.10 12.07 -1.65
CA LEU A 40 8.96 11.29 -2.12
C LEU A 40 9.08 10.91 -3.61
N SER A 41 9.80 11.74 -4.38
CA SER A 41 10.01 11.57 -5.82
C SER A 41 11.40 11.02 -6.19
N TYR A 42 12.30 10.84 -5.21
CA TYR A 42 13.68 10.43 -5.42
C TYR A 42 13.80 8.97 -5.88
N LYS A 43 14.60 8.72 -6.93
CA LYS A 43 14.73 7.41 -7.61
C LYS A 43 16.14 6.79 -7.49
N GLY A 44 16.86 7.12 -6.41
CA GLY A 44 18.25 6.71 -6.24
C GLY A 44 19.22 7.57 -7.07
N SER A 45 20.53 7.37 -6.84
CA SER A 45 21.58 8.13 -7.53
C SER A 45 21.60 7.90 -9.04
N GLU A 46 21.22 6.70 -9.47
CA GLU A 46 21.15 6.29 -10.87
C GLU A 46 19.79 6.57 -11.53
N ASN A 47 18.85 7.18 -10.78
CA ASN A 47 17.50 7.52 -11.24
C ASN A 47 16.71 6.34 -11.85
N ASN A 48 16.97 5.12 -11.36
CA ASN A 48 16.42 3.88 -11.90
C ASN A 48 15.58 3.08 -10.87
N GLU A 49 15.47 3.55 -9.63
CA GLU A 49 14.67 2.92 -8.59
C GLU A 49 13.22 3.43 -8.60
N ASN A 50 12.33 2.69 -7.95
CA ASN A 50 10.99 3.19 -7.66
C ASN A 50 11.08 4.17 -6.50
N ASN A 51 10.48 5.37 -6.66
CA ASN A 51 10.43 6.32 -5.56
C ASN A 51 9.37 5.94 -4.53
N ILE A 52 9.44 6.60 -3.36
CA ILE A 52 8.55 6.33 -2.22
C ILE A 52 7.08 6.51 -2.61
N GLY A 53 6.74 7.56 -3.37
CA GLY A 53 5.36 7.78 -3.79
C GLY A 53 4.83 6.66 -4.72
N GLN A 54 5.66 6.17 -5.64
CA GLN A 54 5.30 5.03 -6.50
C GLN A 54 5.05 3.76 -5.67
N LEU A 55 5.90 3.50 -4.67
CA LEU A 55 5.74 2.35 -3.77
C LEU A 55 4.45 2.48 -2.92
N LEU A 56 4.19 3.65 -2.35
CA LEU A 56 2.97 3.91 -1.57
C LEU A 56 1.70 3.77 -2.43
N GLN A 57 1.71 4.31 -3.65
CA GLN A 57 0.59 4.15 -4.58
C GLN A 57 0.37 2.67 -4.92
N HIS A 58 1.45 1.92 -5.19
CA HIS A 58 1.34 0.50 -5.52
C HIS A 58 0.74 -0.30 -4.37
N LEU A 59 1.20 -0.07 -3.12
CA LEU A 59 0.61 -0.71 -1.94
C LEU A 59 -0.88 -0.42 -1.82
N ALA A 60 -1.30 0.84 -1.99
CA ALA A 60 -2.71 1.21 -1.95
C ALA A 60 -3.55 0.53 -3.04
N VAL A 61 -3.03 0.43 -4.26
CA VAL A 61 -3.72 -0.24 -5.38
C VAL A 61 -3.85 -1.74 -5.12
N VAL A 62 -2.78 -2.38 -4.63
CA VAL A 62 -2.77 -3.82 -4.33
C VAL A 62 -3.78 -4.15 -3.23
N ASP A 63 -3.77 -3.40 -2.12
CA ASP A 63 -4.71 -3.60 -1.01
C ASP A 63 -6.15 -3.40 -1.47
N LEU A 64 -6.42 -2.36 -2.27
CA LEU A 64 -7.75 -2.12 -2.85
C LEU A 64 -8.27 -3.34 -3.60
N HIS A 65 -7.47 -3.89 -4.53
CA HIS A 65 -7.90 -5.04 -5.32
C HIS A 65 -8.07 -6.30 -4.47
N TRP A 66 -7.22 -6.52 -3.45
CA TRP A 66 -7.40 -7.64 -2.54
C TRP A 66 -8.72 -7.54 -1.76
N VAL A 67 -9.07 -6.37 -1.26
CA VAL A 67 -10.33 -6.16 -0.54
C VAL A 67 -11.53 -6.50 -1.43
N TYR A 68 -11.58 -5.99 -2.66
CA TYR A 68 -12.69 -6.28 -3.58
C TYR A 68 -12.71 -7.73 -4.05
N ARG A 69 -11.53 -8.34 -4.29
CA ARG A 69 -11.43 -9.77 -4.61
C ARG A 69 -11.99 -10.64 -3.49
N LEU A 70 -11.68 -10.34 -2.23
CA LEU A 70 -12.19 -11.08 -1.07
C LEU A 70 -13.70 -10.92 -0.88
N LYS A 71 -14.27 -9.80 -1.33
CA LYS A 71 -15.72 -9.59 -1.37
C LYS A 71 -16.42 -10.31 -2.52
N GLY A 72 -15.67 -10.79 -3.52
CA GLY A 72 -16.24 -11.31 -4.77
C GLY A 72 -16.82 -10.21 -5.67
N GLU A 73 -16.35 -8.97 -5.51
CA GLU A 73 -16.83 -7.80 -6.22
C GLU A 73 -15.75 -7.23 -7.16
N GLY A 74 -16.17 -6.53 -8.21
CA GLY A 74 -15.27 -5.73 -9.05
C GLY A 74 -14.87 -4.43 -8.35
N VAL A 75 -13.67 -3.91 -8.65
CA VAL A 75 -13.25 -2.59 -8.14
C VAL A 75 -14.13 -1.51 -8.80
N PRO A 76 -14.73 -0.59 -8.03
CA PRO A 76 -15.54 0.48 -8.59
C PRO A 76 -14.73 1.37 -9.55
N PRO A 77 -15.30 1.79 -10.69
CA PRO A 77 -14.60 2.62 -11.67
C PRO A 77 -14.02 3.92 -11.09
N ALA A 78 -14.69 4.52 -10.10
CA ALA A 78 -14.18 5.72 -9.43
C ALA A 78 -12.83 5.47 -8.73
N LEU A 79 -12.63 4.28 -8.15
CA LEU A 79 -11.39 3.90 -7.48
C LEU A 79 -10.33 3.47 -8.49
N GLU A 80 -10.70 2.74 -9.54
CA GLU A 80 -9.80 2.43 -10.66
C GLU A 80 -9.26 3.69 -11.32
N ASN A 81 -10.13 4.67 -11.57
CA ASN A 81 -9.74 5.96 -12.16
C ASN A 81 -8.80 6.75 -11.25
N LYS A 82 -9.00 6.68 -9.93
CA LYS A 82 -8.16 7.38 -8.95
C LYS A 82 -6.77 6.74 -8.82
N TYR A 83 -6.72 5.43 -8.65
CA TYR A 83 -5.49 4.73 -8.29
C TYR A 83 -4.74 4.14 -9.49
N GLY A 84 -5.44 3.85 -10.58
CA GLY A 84 -4.90 3.22 -11.78
C GLY A 84 -4.70 1.69 -11.64
N PRO A 85 -4.17 1.04 -12.69
CA PRO A 85 -3.85 -0.39 -12.65
C PRO A 85 -2.67 -0.70 -11.71
N MET A 86 -2.50 -1.97 -11.30
CA MET A 86 -1.40 -2.39 -10.42
C MET A 86 -0.01 -2.19 -11.05
N LEU A 87 0.10 -2.50 -12.34
CA LEU A 87 1.32 -2.43 -13.14
C LEU A 87 0.98 -1.80 -14.49
N ASN A 88 2.00 -1.24 -15.14
CA ASN A 88 1.89 -0.84 -16.54
C ASN A 88 2.04 -2.04 -17.47
N GLU A 89 1.90 -1.80 -18.77
CA GLU A 89 1.95 -2.82 -19.83
C GLU A 89 3.29 -3.58 -19.90
N ILE A 90 4.37 -3.01 -19.36
CA ILE A 90 5.72 -3.58 -19.34
C ILE A 90 6.04 -4.18 -17.94
N GLY A 91 5.03 -4.33 -17.08
CA GLY A 91 5.18 -4.93 -15.75
C GLY A 91 5.90 -4.06 -14.71
N LYS A 92 6.00 -2.74 -14.93
CA LYS A 92 6.60 -1.78 -13.98
C LYS A 92 5.52 -1.02 -13.20
N LEU A 93 5.93 -0.43 -12.06
CA LEU A 93 5.06 0.47 -11.31
C LEU A 93 4.70 1.71 -12.15
N LEU A 94 3.46 2.17 -11.99
CA LEU A 94 3.02 3.43 -12.60
C LEU A 94 3.86 4.59 -12.06
N SER A 95 4.09 5.58 -12.91
CA SER A 95 4.54 6.88 -12.42
C SER A 95 3.36 7.59 -11.75
N LEU A 96 3.64 8.33 -10.68
CA LEU A 96 2.63 9.16 -10.03
C LEU A 96 2.02 10.10 -11.06
N ARG A 97 0.68 10.17 -11.12
CA ARG A 97 0.00 11.17 -11.94
C ARG A 97 0.31 12.54 -11.35
N LYS A 98 0.72 13.48 -12.21
CA LYS A 98 1.02 14.87 -11.83
C LYS A 98 -0.24 15.63 -11.41
#